data_AF-A0A7X7E1Y4-F1
#
_entry.id   AF-A0A7X7E1Y4-F1
#
_cell.length_a   1.000
_cell.length_b   1.000
_cell.length_c   1.000
_cell.angle_alpha   90.00
_cell.angle_beta   90.00
_cell.angle_gamma   90.00
#
_symmetry.space_group_name_H-M   'P 1'
#
loop_
_entity.id
_entity.type
_entity.pdbx_description
1 polymer ?
#
loop_
_entity_poly.entity_id
_entity_poly.type
_entity_poly.pdbx_seq_one_letter_code
_entity_poly.pdbx_strand_id
1 'polypeptide(L)'
;MNHNLLLLIIFLTTAIYPARIALLVGSTLGAPDDAELRYVERDLTSFRSVLSELCGFDKNDIFTLYNTDSTRFIQTVEFLRGKISAQKENLFLFYYTGHANEKGIKFKNEIIPFNRLKELMASTGAS
;
A
#
# COMPACT_ATOMS: atom_id res chain seq x y z
N MET A 1 -42.80 46.91 -2.89
CA MET A 1 -42.75 45.45 -3.14
C MET A 1 -41.32 44.99 -2.83
N ASN A 2 -41.04 44.69 -1.56
CA ASN A 2 -39.67 44.49 -1.07
C ASN A 2 -39.24 43.07 -1.43
N HIS A 3 -38.26 42.95 -2.33
CA HIS A 3 -37.69 41.65 -2.70
C HIS A 3 -36.60 41.31 -1.68
N ASN A 4 -36.90 40.39 -0.78
CA ASN A 4 -35.91 39.82 0.14
C ASN A 4 -35.02 38.86 -0.66
N LEU A 5 -33.77 39.27 -0.90
CA LEU A 5 -32.75 38.43 -1.52
C LEU A 5 -32.23 37.43 -0.46
N LEU A 6 -32.61 36.16 -0.59
CA LEU A 6 -32.10 35.08 0.25
C LEU A 6 -30.76 34.59 -0.34
N LEU A 7 -29.66 34.81 0.37
CA LEU A 7 -28.33 34.32 0.00
C LEU A 7 -28.08 32.97 0.71
N LEU A 8 -27.99 31.89 -0.07
CA LEU A 8 -27.68 30.56 0.43
C LEU A 8 -26.17 30.33 0.34
N ILE A 9 -25.47 30.31 1.48
CA ILE A 9 -24.04 29.95 1.55
C ILE A 9 -23.94 28.46 1.87
N ILE A 10 -23.51 27.67 0.90
CA ILE A 10 -23.19 26.25 1.08
C ILE A 10 -21.73 26.15 1.52
N PHE A 11 -21.49 25.78 2.77
CA PHE A 11 -20.14 25.39 3.22
C PHE A 11 -19.87 23.95 2.76
N LEU A 12 -19.03 23.78 1.73
CA LEU A 12 -18.39 22.48 1.47
C LEU A 12 -17.29 22.28 2.49
N THR A 13 -17.58 21.57 3.58
CA THR A 13 -16.54 21.06 4.47
C THR A 13 -15.86 19.88 3.78
N THR A 14 -14.72 20.10 3.14
CA THR A 14 -13.84 18.98 2.79
C THR A 14 -13.24 18.47 4.09
N ALA A 15 -13.70 17.32 4.58
CA ALA A 15 -12.96 16.61 5.60
C ALA A 15 -11.59 16.25 5.00
N ILE A 16 -10.53 16.89 5.50
CA ILE A 16 -9.16 16.49 5.18
C ILE A 16 -8.93 15.20 5.95
N TYR A 17 -9.17 14.08 5.27
CA TYR A 17 -8.67 12.79 5.72
C TYR A 17 -7.25 12.61 5.19
N PRO A 18 -6.33 12.02 5.97
CA PRO A 18 -5.00 11.71 5.48
C PRO A 18 -5.09 10.83 4.23
N ALA A 19 -4.25 11.09 3.23
CA ALA A 19 -4.18 10.27 2.03
C ALA A 19 -3.76 8.84 2.41
N ARG A 20 -4.56 7.85 2.03
CA ARG A 20 -4.34 6.44 2.41
C ARG A 20 -3.79 5.67 1.23
N ILE A 21 -2.52 5.29 1.30
CA ILE A 21 -1.80 4.58 0.24
C ILE A 21 -1.40 3.22 0.75
N ALA A 22 -1.68 2.16 -0.01
CA ALA A 22 -1.32 0.79 0.37
C ALA A 22 -0.44 0.13 -0.70
N LEU A 23 0.55 -0.63 -0.25
CA LEU A 23 1.32 -1.55 -1.08
C LEU A 23 1.13 -2.98 -0.54
N LEU A 24 0.42 -3.80 -1.30
CA LEU A 24 0.15 -5.21 -0.99
C LEU A 24 1.06 -6.08 -1.85
N VAL A 25 1.83 -6.97 -1.23
CA VAL A 25 2.81 -7.81 -1.93
C VAL A 25 2.56 -9.27 -1.58
N GLY A 26 2.43 -10.10 -2.60
CA GLY A 26 2.26 -11.52 -2.47
C GLY A 26 3.33 -12.31 -3.21
N SER A 27 3.92 -13.30 -2.55
CA SER A 27 4.85 -14.26 -3.16
C SER A 27 4.44 -15.70 -2.84
N THR A 28 3.99 -16.45 -3.84
CA THR A 28 3.71 -17.90 -3.71
C THR A 28 4.98 -18.75 -3.77
N LEU A 29 6.00 -18.22 -4.45
CA LEU A 29 7.26 -18.90 -4.69
C LEU A 29 8.23 -18.65 -3.54
N GLY A 30 8.68 -19.73 -2.91
CA GLY A 30 9.81 -19.74 -2.00
C GLY A 30 11.08 -20.25 -2.70
N ALA A 31 12.04 -20.75 -1.93
CA ALA A 31 13.17 -21.51 -2.46
C ALA A 31 12.70 -22.77 -3.23
N PRO A 32 13.53 -23.41 -4.08
CA PRO A 32 13.14 -24.60 -4.84
C PRO A 32 12.53 -25.75 -3.99
N ASP A 33 12.87 -25.81 -2.70
CA ASP A 33 12.38 -26.81 -1.75
C ASP A 33 11.14 -26.36 -0.94
N ASP A 34 10.71 -25.09 -1.08
CA ASP A 34 9.55 -24.56 -0.36
C ASP A 34 8.25 -24.99 -1.06
N ALA A 35 7.27 -25.44 -0.28
CA ALA A 35 5.93 -25.72 -0.81
C ALA A 35 5.26 -24.44 -1.32
N GLU A 36 4.59 -24.53 -2.47
CA GLU A 36 3.86 -23.41 -3.06
C GLU A 36 2.69 -22.96 -2.17
N LEU A 37 2.62 -21.66 -1.88
CA LEU A 37 1.51 -21.09 -1.12
C LEU A 37 0.31 -20.85 -2.03
N ARG A 38 -0.78 -21.60 -1.83
CA ARG A 38 -1.95 -21.62 -2.74
C ARG A 38 -2.92 -20.45 -2.61
N TYR A 39 -2.79 -19.63 -1.56
CA TYR A 39 -3.80 -18.64 -1.19
C TYR A 39 -3.34 -17.18 -1.25
N VAL A 40 -2.09 -16.92 -1.61
CA VAL A 40 -1.50 -15.57 -1.64
C VAL A 40 -2.33 -14.61 -2.50
N GLU A 41 -2.73 -15.02 -3.70
CA GLU A 41 -3.55 -14.17 -4.58
C GLU A 41 -4.94 -13.87 -3.98
N ARG A 42 -5.53 -14.87 -3.32
CA ARG A 42 -6.80 -14.70 -2.61
C ARG A 42 -6.63 -13.74 -1.44
N ASP A 43 -5.56 -13.87 -0.67
CA ASP A 43 -5.27 -12.99 0.46
C ASP A 43 -5.13 -11.53 0.00
N LEU A 44 -4.36 -11.29 -1.07
CA LEU A 44 -4.22 -9.95 -1.66
C LEU A 44 -5.56 -9.38 -2.12
N THR A 45 -6.37 -10.20 -2.79
CA THR A 45 -7.68 -9.77 -3.31
C THR A 45 -8.65 -9.44 -2.19
N SER A 46 -8.78 -10.34 -1.21
CA SER A 46 -9.64 -10.14 -0.04
C SER A 46 -9.21 -8.93 0.77
N PHE A 47 -7.91 -8.76 1.02
CA PHE A 47 -7.42 -7.64 1.81
C PHE A 47 -7.57 -6.31 1.06
N ARG A 48 -7.34 -6.28 -0.26
CA ARG A 48 -7.65 -5.11 -1.11
C ARG A 48 -9.13 -4.71 -0.99
N SER A 49 -10.05 -5.68 -1.02
CA SER A 49 -11.49 -5.44 -0.84
C SER A 49 -11.76 -4.75 0.49
N VAL A 50 -11.26 -5.33 1.59
CA VAL A 50 -11.40 -4.78 2.95
C VAL A 50 -10.86 -3.35 3.03
N LEU A 51 -9.68 -3.08 2.48
CA LEU A 51 -9.09 -1.74 2.52
C LEU A 51 -9.97 -0.71 1.79
N SER A 52 -10.49 -1.07 0.62
CA SER A 52 -11.30 -0.15 -0.19
C SER A 52 -12.73 0.01 0.30
N GLU A 53 -13.31 -1.01 0.93
CA GLU A 53 -14.71 -1.01 1.34
C GLU A 53 -14.90 -0.57 2.79
N LEU A 54 -13.95 -0.90 3.67
CA LEU A 54 -14.12 -0.75 5.12
C LEU A 54 -13.07 0.19 5.75
N CYS A 55 -11.92 0.40 5.11
CA CYS A 55 -10.82 1.19 5.70
C CYS A 55 -10.59 2.55 5.03
N GLY A 56 -11.43 2.93 4.07
CA GLY A 56 -11.40 4.25 3.43
C GLY A 56 -10.22 4.49 2.49
N PHE A 57 -9.58 3.43 1.96
CA PHE A 57 -8.57 3.56 0.91
C PHE A 57 -9.24 3.76 -0.46
N ASP A 58 -8.74 4.69 -1.27
CA ASP A 58 -9.14 4.77 -2.68
C ASP A 58 -8.57 3.56 -3.43
N LYS A 59 -9.36 2.94 -4.32
CA LYS A 59 -8.93 1.78 -5.11
C LYS A 59 -7.70 2.09 -5.98
N ASN A 60 -7.51 3.33 -6.39
CA ASN A 60 -6.36 3.81 -7.16
C ASN A 60 -5.10 4.08 -6.30
N ASP A 61 -5.26 4.05 -4.98
CA ASP A 61 -4.18 4.22 -4.00
C ASP A 61 -3.79 2.90 -3.33
N ILE A 62 -4.41 1.78 -3.73
CA ILE A 62 -4.00 0.43 -3.35
C ILE A 62 -3.20 -0.17 -4.52
N PHE A 63 -1.92 -0.42 -4.29
CA PHE A 63 -1.00 -1.04 -5.23
C PHE A 63 -0.80 -2.49 -4.85
N THR A 64 -0.77 -3.39 -5.84
CA THR A 64 -0.65 -4.82 -5.61
C THR A 64 0.45 -5.41 -6.49
N LEU A 65 1.38 -6.13 -5.88
CA LEU A 65 2.44 -6.87 -6.57
C LEU A 65 2.28 -8.36 -6.27
N TYR A 66 2.27 -9.20 -7.30
CA TYR A 66 2.13 -10.64 -7.16
C TYR A 66 3.30 -11.35 -7.86
N ASN A 67 3.97 -12.27 -7.16
CA ASN A 67 5.13 -13.02 -7.65
C ASN A 67 6.19 -12.16 -8.36
N THR A 68 6.43 -10.97 -7.78
CA THR A 68 7.40 -9.99 -8.28
C THR A 68 8.84 -10.35 -7.86
N ASP A 69 9.84 -9.74 -8.50
CA ASP A 69 11.23 -9.73 -8.03
C ASP A 69 11.51 -8.53 -7.10
N SER A 70 12.68 -8.54 -6.46
CA SER A 70 13.08 -7.48 -5.53
C SER A 70 13.28 -6.13 -6.23
N THR A 71 13.74 -6.13 -7.48
CA THR A 71 13.97 -4.91 -8.27
C THR A 71 12.67 -4.15 -8.48
N ARG A 72 11.63 -4.84 -8.94
CA ARG A 72 10.31 -4.27 -9.18
C ARG A 72 9.63 -3.85 -7.88
N PHE A 73 9.84 -4.58 -6.79
CA PHE A 73 9.39 -4.13 -5.46
C PHE A 73 10.03 -2.79 -5.07
N ILE A 74 11.36 -2.68 -5.16
CA ILE A 74 12.10 -1.45 -4.82
C ILE A 74 11.66 -0.28 -5.71
N GLN A 75 11.53 -0.50 -7.01
CA GLN A 75 11.04 0.52 -7.94
C GLN A 75 9.62 0.99 -7.59
N THR A 76 8.76 0.10 -7.14
CA THR A 76 7.40 0.44 -6.70
C THR A 76 7.45 1.28 -5.42
N VAL A 77 8.29 0.93 -4.45
CA VAL A 77 8.50 1.73 -3.24
C VAL A 77 9.00 3.14 -3.59
N GLU A 78 9.97 3.26 -4.50
CA GLU A 78 10.49 4.56 -4.95
C GLU A 78 9.43 5.42 -5.66
N PHE A 79 8.59 4.80 -6.50
CA PHE A 79 7.44 5.48 -7.10
C PHE A 79 6.45 5.96 -6.03
N LEU A 80 6.13 5.10 -5.06
CA LEU A 80 5.20 5.45 -3.99
C LEU A 80 5.76 6.51 -3.05
N ARG A 81 7.07 6.56 -2.81
CA ARG A 81 7.71 7.66 -2.06
C ARG A 81 7.35 9.02 -2.67
N GLY A 82 7.43 9.15 -3.99
CA GLY A 82 7.05 10.40 -4.68
C GLY A 82 5.58 10.77 -4.45
N LYS A 83 4.69 9.77 -4.47
CA LYS A 83 3.26 9.97 -4.22
C LYS A 83 2.94 10.31 -2.77
N ILE A 84 3.57 9.63 -1.81
CA ILE A 84 3.41 9.81 -0.37
C ILE A 84 3.94 11.18 0.06
N SER A 85 5.15 11.54 -0.38
CA SER A 85 5.80 12.80 -0.01
C SER A 85 5.07 14.05 -0.57
N ALA A 86 4.22 13.88 -1.59
CA ALA A 86 3.36 14.93 -2.10
C ALA A 86 2.13 15.22 -1.21
N GLN A 87 1.85 14.36 -0.23
CA GLN A 87 0.69 14.46 0.66
C GLN A 87 1.10 15.00 2.02
N LYS A 88 0.44 16.07 2.47
CA LYS A 88 0.72 16.72 3.76
C LYS A 88 0.43 15.82 4.96
N GLU A 89 -0.67 15.08 4.90
CA GLU A 89 -1.04 14.06 5.89
C GLU A 89 -1.32 12.78 5.12
N ASN A 90 -0.70 11.68 5.53
CA ASN A 90 -0.82 10.42 4.84
C ASN A 90 -0.75 9.23 5.82
N LEU A 91 -1.27 8.10 5.37
CA LEU A 91 -1.11 6.79 5.98
C LEU A 91 -0.60 5.86 4.89
N PHE A 92 0.61 5.35 5.07
CA PHE A 92 1.16 4.30 4.21
C PHE A 92 1.04 2.93 4.89
N LEU A 93 0.38 1.99 4.21
CA LEU A 93 0.26 0.61 4.65
C LEU A 93 1.07 -0.30 3.72
N PHE A 94 2.05 -1.00 4.27
CA PHE A 94 2.73 -2.10 3.60
C PHE A 94 2.23 -3.44 4.15
N TYR A 95 1.79 -4.33 3.27
CA TYR A 95 1.37 -5.68 3.60
C TYR A 95 2.11 -6.69 2.73
N TYR A 96 2.66 -7.72 3.38
CA TYR A 96 3.36 -8.81 2.71
C TYR A 96 2.76 -10.15 3.14
N THR A 97 2.43 -10.99 2.16
CA THR A 97 2.04 -12.40 2.35
C THR A 97 2.92 -13.28 1.47
N GLY A 98 3.61 -14.24 2.08
CA GLY A 98 4.60 -15.06 1.39
C GLY A 98 5.63 -15.64 2.34
N HIS A 99 6.70 -16.18 1.77
CA HIS A 99 7.78 -16.79 2.55
C HIS A 99 8.70 -15.73 3.17
N ALA A 100 8.97 -15.88 4.47
CA ALA A 100 9.96 -15.10 5.19
C ALA A 100 10.76 -16.03 6.10
N ASN A 101 12.00 -15.64 6.43
CA ASN A 101 12.82 -16.33 7.42
C ASN A 101 13.43 -15.30 8.38
N GLU A 102 14.35 -15.73 9.25
CA GLU A 102 14.99 -14.83 10.22
C GLU A 102 15.78 -13.67 9.59
N LYS A 103 16.13 -13.78 8.30
CA LYS A 103 16.93 -12.76 7.58
C LYS A 103 16.03 -11.72 6.91
N GLY A 104 14.86 -12.10 6.40
CA GLY A 104 13.99 -11.19 5.67
C GLY A 104 12.85 -11.86 4.92
N ILE A 105 12.22 -11.06 4.05
CA ILE A 105 11.15 -11.52 3.16
C ILE A 105 11.74 -12.04 1.85
N LYS A 106 11.18 -13.14 1.33
CA LYS A 106 11.65 -13.78 0.11
C LYS A 106 10.90 -13.27 -1.12
N PHE A 107 11.64 -13.09 -2.20
CA PHE A 107 11.12 -12.80 -3.53
C PHE A 107 11.76 -13.78 -4.50
N LYS A 108 11.07 -14.87 -4.87
CA LYS A 108 11.65 -15.95 -5.67
C LYS A 108 13.00 -16.41 -5.07
N ASN A 109 14.12 -16.16 -5.77
CA ASN A 109 15.47 -16.55 -5.38
C ASN A 109 16.23 -15.45 -4.61
N GLU A 110 15.56 -14.36 -4.25
CA GLU A 110 16.14 -13.21 -3.59
C GLU A 110 15.56 -13.04 -2.18
N ILE A 111 16.35 -12.46 -1.28
CA ILE A 111 15.88 -12.08 0.06
C ILE A 111 16.09 -10.58 0.20
N ILE A 112 15.05 -9.87 0.63
CA ILE A 112 15.20 -8.50 1.12
C ILE A 112 15.34 -8.56 2.64
N PRO A 113 16.53 -8.23 3.18
CA PRO A 113 16.76 -8.26 4.61
C PRO A 113 15.83 -7.32 5.38
N PHE A 114 15.46 -7.66 6.62
CA PHE A 114 14.55 -6.82 7.40
C PHE A 114 15.08 -5.41 7.69
N ASN A 115 16.40 -5.25 7.87
CA ASN A 115 16.99 -3.91 8.01
C ASN A 115 16.79 -3.09 6.73
N ARG A 116 17.03 -3.70 5.56
CA ARG A 116 16.79 -3.04 4.27
C ARG A 116 15.31 -2.72 4.06
N LEU A 117 14.42 -3.63 4.45
CA LEU A 117 12.98 -3.40 4.38
C LEU A 117 12.57 -2.21 5.27
N LYS A 118 13.09 -2.13 6.50
CA LYS A 118 12.84 -1.00 7.41
C LYS A 118 13.34 0.32 6.82
N GLU A 119 14.54 0.34 6.23
CA GLU A 119 15.07 1.52 5.52
C GLU A 119 14.17 1.94 4.36
N LEU A 120 13.71 1.00 3.54
CA LEU A 120 12.79 1.26 2.43
C LEU A 120 11.45 1.81 2.90
N MET A 121 10.90 1.30 4.00
CA MET A 121 9.63 1.82 4.55
C MET A 121 9.83 3.21 5.15
N ALA A 122 10.91 3.42 5.91
CA ALA A 122 11.23 4.72 6.50
C ALA A 122 11.52 5.79 5.43
N SER A 123 12.08 5.40 4.28
CA SER A 123 12.39 6.34 3.20
C SER A 123 11.15 6.81 2.42
N THR A 124 9.98 6.21 2.63
CA THR A 124 8.74 6.60 1.92
C THR A 124 8.24 8.00 2.28
N GLY A 125 8.65 8.54 3.42
CA GLY A 125 8.18 9.82 3.94
C GLY A 125 6.81 9.74 4.65
N ALA A 126 6.28 8.53 4.83
CA ALA A 126 5.11 8.32 5.67
C ALA A 126 5.45 8.60 7.14
N SER A 127 4.59 9.36 7.82
CA SER A 127 4.77 9.82 9.21
C SER A 127 3.76 9.17 10.15
#